data_AF-A0A5A8F734-F1
#
_entry.id   AF-A0A5A8F734-F1
#
_cell.length_a   1.000
_cell.length_b   1.000
_cell.length_c   1.000
_cell.angle_alpha   90.00
_cell.angle_beta   90.00
_cell.angle_gamma   90.00
#
_symmetry.space_group_name_H-M   'P 1'
#
loop_
_entity.id
_entity.type
_entity.pdbx_description
1 polymer ?
#
loop_
_entity_poly.entity_id
_entity_poly.type
_entity_poly.pdbx_seq_one_letter_code
_entity_poly.pdbx_strand_id
1 'polypeptide(L)'
;MRYAKLFLLLVLATAFLFACAKPPMKKYNDAQKSVNEAWAVDADKCAPKEYKAAQKAFEEAQKELEEAKNHTFKGKYYDRAEAKLEEAKAKAEKAKKVAQKRREAADKVGKELDELRDEIDAIKDDAKKYDPVTFAEVEDLYEKAQKAVDDCEPGKANMLRAQIEGKLDKIKENIAIAKAEEMKKAMKQKEMAKIEKYTVVKGDCLWKISELKYMNPFMWPLIYWTNKDMIKDPDLIYPGQVFKIRKDIANNEKDKAINFAKNRGPWSLFDGK
;
A
#
# COMPACT_ATOMS: atom_id res chain seq x y z
N MET A 1 6.98 105.44 50.56
CA MET A 1 6.38 104.64 49.46
C MET A 1 7.28 104.72 48.24
N ARG A 2 8.13 103.71 48.00
CA ARG A 2 8.93 103.49 46.77
C ARG A 2 9.87 102.29 46.98
N TYR A 3 9.71 101.24 46.15
CA TYR A 3 10.68 100.19 45.75
C TYR A 3 11.30 99.32 46.87
N ALA A 4 11.60 98.02 46.72
CA ALA A 4 12.03 97.29 45.55
C ALA A 4 11.68 95.78 45.65
N LYS A 5 11.27 95.21 44.51
CA LYS A 5 11.23 93.78 44.22
C LYS A 5 12.67 93.27 44.07
N LEU A 6 13.04 92.22 44.80
CA LEU A 6 14.19 91.37 44.46
C LEU A 6 13.85 89.92 44.81
N PHE A 7 13.19 89.23 43.88
CA PHE A 7 13.15 87.77 43.85
C PHE A 7 13.96 87.32 42.64
N LEU A 8 15.20 86.94 42.92
CA LEU A 8 16.10 86.25 42.02
C LEU A 8 15.60 84.79 41.90
N LEU A 9 14.73 84.51 40.94
CA LEU A 9 14.33 83.14 40.61
C LEU A 9 15.07 82.68 39.34
N LEU A 10 16.01 81.78 39.61
CA LEU A 10 16.71 80.89 38.70
C LEU A 10 15.85 80.46 37.49
N VAL A 11 16.29 80.83 36.29
CA VAL A 11 15.78 80.28 35.03
C VAL A 11 16.23 78.82 34.95
N LEU A 12 15.34 77.90 35.36
CA LEU A 12 15.45 76.47 35.08
C LEU A 12 15.37 76.28 33.56
N ALA A 13 16.53 76.14 32.92
CA ALA A 13 16.65 75.66 31.56
C ALA A 13 16.12 74.22 31.50
N THR A 14 14.83 74.07 31.22
CA THR A 14 14.22 72.78 30.89
C THR A 14 14.70 72.37 29.50
N ALA A 15 15.83 71.65 29.48
CA ALA A 15 16.23 70.85 28.33
C ALA A 15 15.12 69.81 28.07
N PHE A 16 14.19 70.16 27.19
CA PHE A 16 13.25 69.22 26.60
C PHE A 16 14.08 68.19 25.80
N LEU A 17 14.41 67.08 26.45
CA LEU A 17 14.92 65.89 25.79
C LEU A 17 13.83 65.40 24.84
N PHE A 18 13.86 65.87 23.60
CA PHE A 18 13.19 65.20 22.49
C PHE A 18 13.89 63.85 22.31
N ALA A 19 13.48 62.88 23.12
CA ALA A 19 13.86 61.48 22.96
C ALA A 19 13.33 61.03 21.60
N CYS A 20 14.18 61.12 20.57
CA CYS A 20 13.92 60.49 19.29
C CYS A 20 13.77 58.99 19.57
N ALA A 21 12.54 58.49 19.47
CA ALA A 21 12.28 57.07 19.57
C ALA A 21 13.15 56.35 18.53
N LYS A 22 13.88 55.33 18.95
CA LYS A 22 14.77 54.56 18.06
C LYS A 22 13.99 53.38 17.45
N PRO A 23 14.25 53.02 16.20
CA PRO A 23 13.59 51.88 15.57
C PRO A 23 13.97 50.55 16.25
N PRO A 24 13.05 49.55 16.30
CA PRO A 24 13.25 48.29 17.02
C PRO A 24 14.14 47.29 16.23
N MET A 25 15.37 47.70 15.88
CA MET A 25 16.26 46.92 15.00
C MET A 25 16.64 45.53 15.53
N LYS A 26 16.81 45.37 16.84
CA LYS A 26 17.10 44.05 17.44
C LYS A 26 15.96 43.06 17.18
N LYS A 27 14.73 43.51 17.42
CA LYS A 27 13.51 42.71 17.19
C LYS A 27 13.34 42.38 15.72
N TYR A 28 13.69 43.32 14.83
CA TYR A 28 13.66 43.11 13.39
C TYR A 28 14.61 41.98 12.98
N ASN A 29 15.87 42.06 13.41
CA ASN A 29 16.88 41.05 13.11
C ASN A 29 16.51 39.67 13.71
N ASP A 30 15.99 39.64 14.93
CA ASP A 30 15.54 38.40 15.58
C ASP A 30 14.38 37.75 14.80
N ALA A 31 13.37 38.54 14.40
CA ALA A 31 12.24 38.05 13.62
C ALA A 31 12.67 37.58 12.23
N GLN A 32 13.53 38.35 11.55
CA GLN A 32 14.07 37.99 10.24
C GLN A 32 14.87 36.68 10.31
N LYS A 33 15.70 36.53 11.36
CA LYS A 33 16.42 35.29 11.63
C LYS A 33 15.46 34.12 11.80
N SER A 34 14.42 34.25 12.63
CA SER A 34 13.45 33.16 12.83
C SER A 34 12.69 32.80 11.56
N VAL A 35 12.32 33.77 10.72
CA VAL A 35 11.69 33.53 9.41
C VAL A 35 12.63 32.77 8.48
N ASN A 36 13.91 33.16 8.43
CA ASN A 36 14.93 32.48 7.62
C ASN A 36 15.21 31.05 8.11
N GLU A 37 15.26 30.84 9.42
CA GLU A 37 15.41 29.50 10.02
C GLU A 37 14.21 28.60 9.74
N ALA A 38 13.00 29.15 9.69
CA ALA A 38 11.81 28.39 9.30
C ALA A 38 11.87 28.01 7.81
N TRP A 39 12.33 28.93 6.94
CA TRP A 39 12.54 28.63 5.53
C TRP A 39 13.60 27.56 5.30
N ALA A 40 14.70 27.59 6.06
CA ALA A 40 15.79 26.62 5.98
C ALA A 40 15.38 25.18 6.32
N VAL A 41 14.21 24.98 6.95
CA VAL A 41 13.63 23.65 7.21
C VAL A 41 12.44 23.34 6.29
N ASP A 42 12.34 24.04 5.16
CA ASP A 42 11.26 23.96 4.18
C ASP A 42 9.87 24.22 4.79
N ALA A 43 9.74 25.15 5.74
CA ALA A 43 8.44 25.48 6.31
C ALA A 43 7.45 26.05 5.30
N ASP A 44 7.93 26.59 4.17
CA ASP A 44 7.10 26.99 3.03
C ASP A 44 6.38 25.80 2.37
N LYS A 45 7.01 24.63 2.34
CA LYS A 45 6.42 23.39 1.80
C LYS A 45 5.72 22.56 2.87
N CYS A 46 6.38 22.33 3.99
CA CYS A 46 5.91 21.42 5.04
C CYS A 46 4.92 22.10 6.01
N ALA A 47 4.94 23.43 6.14
CA ALA A 47 4.04 24.20 7.02
C ALA A 47 3.52 25.51 6.36
N PRO A 48 2.96 25.46 5.14
CA PRO A 48 2.67 26.64 4.32
C PRO A 48 1.73 27.62 5.03
N LYS A 49 0.75 27.10 5.78
CA LYS A 49 -0.21 27.91 6.54
C LYS A 49 0.46 28.71 7.64
N GLU A 50 1.30 28.06 8.43
CA GLU A 50 2.03 28.68 9.54
C GLU A 50 3.10 29.65 9.02
N TYR A 51 3.84 29.25 7.98
CA TYR A 51 4.90 30.06 7.40
C TYR A 51 4.35 31.33 6.75
N LYS A 52 3.26 31.25 5.97
CA LYS A 52 2.58 32.41 5.40
C LYS A 52 2.06 33.38 6.47
N ALA A 53 1.61 32.86 7.61
CA ALA A 53 1.18 33.70 8.73
C ALA A 53 2.35 34.47 9.37
N ALA A 54 3.55 33.88 9.40
CA ALA A 54 4.78 34.54 9.85
C ALA A 54 5.22 35.64 8.88
N GLN A 55 5.25 35.34 7.58
CA GLN A 55 5.55 36.32 6.52
C GLN A 55 4.61 37.53 6.58
N LYS A 56 3.31 37.29 6.68
CA LYS A 56 2.31 38.36 6.80
C LYS A 56 2.55 39.26 8.00
N ALA A 57 2.88 38.70 9.17
CA ALA A 57 3.17 39.49 10.36
C ALA A 57 4.46 40.32 10.20
N PHE A 58 5.46 39.78 9.50
CA PHE A 58 6.71 40.48 9.20
C PHE A 58 6.49 41.64 8.21
N GLU A 59 5.68 41.42 7.16
CA GLU A 59 5.27 42.46 6.20
C GLU A 59 4.47 43.58 6.89
N GLU A 60 3.55 43.23 7.80
CA GLU A 60 2.81 44.21 8.61
C GLU A 60 3.75 45.04 9.49
N ALA A 61 4.79 44.43 10.08
CA ALA A 61 5.82 45.17 10.82
C ALA A 61 6.61 46.13 9.92
N GLN A 62 7.00 45.69 8.73
CA GLN A 62 7.69 46.54 7.75
C GLN A 62 6.83 47.74 7.36
N LYS A 63 5.53 47.54 7.16
CA LYS A 63 4.60 48.63 6.86
C LYS A 63 4.55 49.67 7.98
N GLU A 64 4.49 49.25 9.25
CA GLU A 64 4.53 50.16 10.40
C GLU A 64 5.85 50.97 10.46
N LEU A 65 6.98 50.32 10.14
CA LEU A 65 8.28 50.98 10.06
C LEU A 65 8.34 52.01 8.91
N GLU A 66 7.72 51.71 7.77
CA GLU A 66 7.59 52.67 6.66
C GLU A 66 6.68 53.84 7.02
N GLU A 67 5.54 53.59 7.67
CA GLU A 67 4.65 54.66 8.15
C GLU A 67 5.38 55.58 9.13
N ALA A 68 6.22 55.04 10.03
CA ALA A 68 7.02 55.82 10.96
C ALA A 68 7.93 56.86 10.26
N LYS A 69 8.35 56.64 9.01
CA LYS A 69 9.17 57.61 8.26
C LYS A 69 8.41 58.89 7.94
N ASN A 70 7.09 58.81 7.76
CA ASN A 70 6.23 59.90 7.34
C ASN A 70 5.58 60.67 8.50
N HIS A 71 5.88 60.31 9.75
CA HIS A 71 5.25 60.89 10.93
C HIS A 71 6.27 61.52 11.90
N THR A 72 5.88 62.65 12.49
CA THR A 72 6.69 63.39 13.46
C THR A 72 6.83 62.63 14.78
N PHE A 73 5.77 61.96 15.24
CA PHE A 73 5.77 61.16 16.47
C PHE A 73 5.85 59.66 16.14
N LYS A 74 7.08 59.15 16.06
CA LYS A 74 7.37 57.78 15.58
C LYS A 74 7.15 56.68 16.61
N GLY A 75 7.12 57.02 17.91
CA GLY A 75 7.05 56.04 19.01
C GLY A 75 5.93 55.02 18.85
N LYS A 76 4.70 55.50 18.60
CA LYS A 76 3.52 54.64 18.39
C LYS A 76 3.68 53.63 17.25
N TYR A 77 4.35 54.03 16.16
CA TYR A 77 4.59 53.16 15.02
C TYR A 77 5.66 52.11 15.34
N TYR A 78 6.70 52.49 16.09
CA TYR A 78 7.70 51.54 16.58
C TYR A 78 7.14 50.53 17.57
N ASP A 79 6.24 50.93 18.48
CA ASP A 79 5.58 50.02 19.40
C ASP A 79 4.73 48.98 18.66
N ARG A 80 3.96 49.42 17.63
CA ARG A 80 3.18 48.51 16.78
C ARG A 80 4.08 47.60 15.93
N ALA A 81 5.15 48.14 15.36
CA ALA A 81 6.12 47.35 14.62
C ALA A 81 6.78 46.30 15.52
N GLU A 82 7.17 46.64 16.75
CA GLU A 82 7.75 45.71 17.72
C GLU A 82 6.78 44.58 18.07
N ALA A 83 5.50 44.88 18.33
CA ALA A 83 4.48 43.87 18.56
C ALA A 83 4.33 42.91 17.36
N LYS A 84 4.37 43.45 16.13
CA LYS A 84 4.29 42.65 14.90
C LYS A 84 5.53 41.81 14.63
N LEU A 85 6.72 42.29 15.00
CA LEU A 85 7.97 41.54 14.90
C LEU A 85 8.00 40.36 15.88
N GLU A 86 7.52 40.56 17.11
CA GLU A 86 7.35 39.46 18.07
C GLU A 86 6.31 38.44 17.60
N GLU A 87 5.19 38.90 17.03
CA GLU A 87 4.19 38.05 16.39
C GLU A 87 4.79 37.22 15.24
N ALA A 88 5.58 37.86 14.37
CA ALA A 88 6.26 37.21 13.25
C ALA A 88 7.27 36.15 13.74
N LYS A 89 8.08 36.49 14.74
CA LYS A 89 9.03 35.57 15.38
C LYS A 89 8.34 34.35 15.96
N ALA A 90 7.27 34.54 16.75
CA ALA A 90 6.52 33.45 17.36
C ALA A 90 5.85 32.53 16.31
N LYS A 91 5.31 33.12 15.24
CA LYS A 91 4.72 32.35 14.14
C LYS A 91 5.77 31.59 13.34
N ALA A 92 6.95 32.18 13.10
CA ALA A 92 8.05 31.52 12.42
C ALA A 92 8.60 30.32 13.22
N GLU A 93 8.81 30.50 14.54
CA GLU A 93 9.14 29.42 15.47
C GLU A 93 8.10 28.28 15.44
N LYS A 94 6.82 28.62 15.39
CA LYS A 94 5.73 27.64 15.25
C LYS A 94 5.81 26.92 13.90
N ALA A 95 6.00 27.66 12.80
CA ALA A 95 6.13 27.10 11.47
C ALA A 95 7.29 26.10 11.37
N LYS A 96 8.46 26.47 11.92
CA LYS A 96 9.63 25.59 12.03
C LYS A 96 9.31 24.28 12.75
N LYS A 97 8.69 24.36 13.93
CA LYS A 97 8.31 23.17 14.72
C LYS A 97 7.28 22.28 13.99
N VAL A 98 6.30 22.88 13.32
CA VAL A 98 5.29 22.13 12.55
C VAL A 98 5.93 21.47 11.33
N ALA A 99 6.81 22.17 10.62
CA ALA A 99 7.54 21.67 9.46
C ALA A 99 8.41 20.46 9.84
N GLN A 100 9.22 20.58 10.90
CA GLN A 100 10.07 19.49 11.40
C GLN A 100 9.24 18.26 11.76
N LYS A 101 8.16 18.42 12.54
CA LYS A 101 7.28 17.30 12.91
C LYS A 101 6.62 16.63 11.71
N ARG A 102 6.17 17.41 10.73
CA ARG A 102 5.55 16.86 9.52
C ARG A 102 6.55 16.14 8.64
N ARG A 103 7.76 16.68 8.51
CA ARG A 103 8.88 16.04 7.81
C ARG A 103 9.27 14.73 8.48
N GLU A 104 9.50 14.71 9.79
CA GLU A 104 9.78 13.49 10.55
C GLU A 104 8.68 12.43 10.37
N ALA A 105 7.40 12.86 10.42
CA ALA A 105 6.28 11.97 10.17
C ALA A 105 6.26 11.46 8.73
N ALA A 106 6.52 12.32 7.73
CA ALA A 106 6.57 11.95 6.31
C ALA A 106 7.73 10.98 6.03
N ASP A 107 8.91 11.22 6.60
CA ASP A 107 10.09 10.35 6.49
C ASP A 107 9.80 8.95 7.04
N LYS A 108 9.02 8.87 8.13
CA LYS A 108 8.56 7.58 8.66
C LYS A 108 7.66 6.86 7.65
N VAL A 109 6.71 7.56 7.03
CA VAL A 109 5.86 6.98 5.99
C VAL A 109 6.67 6.57 4.77
N GLY A 110 7.69 7.35 4.39
CA GLY A 110 8.61 7.02 3.31
C GLY A 110 9.29 5.68 3.52
N LYS A 111 9.81 5.42 4.71
CA LYS A 111 10.41 4.11 5.05
C LYS A 111 9.40 2.96 4.95
N GLU A 112 8.18 3.18 5.43
CA GLU A 112 7.09 2.19 5.33
C GLU A 112 6.69 1.95 3.86
N LEU A 113 6.81 2.97 2.99
CA LEU A 113 6.62 2.82 1.54
C LEU A 113 7.78 2.09 0.87
N ASP A 114 9.04 2.32 1.29
CA ASP A 114 10.19 1.58 0.76
C ASP A 114 10.07 0.08 1.03
N GLU A 115 9.65 -0.31 2.24
CA GLU A 115 9.36 -1.72 2.56
C GLU A 115 8.22 -2.28 1.71
N LEU A 116 7.16 -1.49 1.50
CA LEU A 116 6.04 -1.88 0.65
C LEU A 116 6.44 -2.00 -0.83
N ARG A 117 7.44 -1.22 -1.28
CA ARG A 117 7.98 -1.34 -2.64
C ARG A 117 8.62 -2.69 -2.87
N ASP A 118 9.40 -3.17 -1.91
CA ASP A 118 10.02 -4.49 -1.98
C ASP A 118 8.96 -5.59 -2.11
N GLU A 119 7.83 -5.48 -1.40
CA GLU A 119 6.71 -6.42 -1.54
C GLU A 119 6.05 -6.36 -2.93
N ILE A 120 5.84 -5.15 -3.47
CA ILE A 120 5.26 -4.94 -4.80
C ILE A 120 6.17 -5.57 -5.87
N ASP A 121 7.49 -5.32 -5.77
CA ASP A 121 8.46 -5.86 -6.73
C ASP A 121 8.60 -7.39 -6.62
N ALA A 122 8.46 -7.96 -5.42
CA ALA A 122 8.49 -9.42 -5.23
C ALA A 122 7.35 -10.15 -5.96
N ILE A 123 6.19 -9.52 -6.13
CA ILE A 123 5.03 -10.13 -6.81
C ILE A 123 4.84 -9.64 -8.26
N LYS A 124 5.68 -8.73 -8.74
CA LYS A 124 5.48 -7.98 -9.99
C LYS A 124 5.14 -8.83 -11.21
N ASP A 125 5.89 -9.92 -11.43
CA ASP A 125 5.68 -10.76 -12.61
C ASP A 125 4.38 -11.54 -12.52
N ASP A 126 4.06 -12.08 -11.34
CA ASP A 126 2.79 -12.76 -11.09
C ASP A 126 1.61 -11.78 -11.17
N ALA A 127 1.74 -10.61 -10.57
CA ALA A 127 0.72 -9.56 -10.58
C ALA A 127 0.42 -9.10 -12.01
N LYS A 128 1.45 -8.88 -12.84
CA LYS A 128 1.25 -8.56 -14.27
C LYS A 128 0.57 -9.68 -15.04
N LYS A 129 0.83 -10.93 -14.68
CA LYS A 129 0.21 -12.09 -15.35
C LYS A 129 -1.25 -12.27 -14.95
N TYR A 130 -1.55 -12.19 -13.66
CA TYR A 130 -2.85 -12.61 -13.12
C TYR A 130 -3.79 -11.44 -12.76
N ASP A 131 -3.27 -10.25 -12.49
CA ASP A 131 -4.06 -9.05 -12.14
C ASP A 131 -3.40 -7.73 -12.58
N PRO A 132 -3.21 -7.51 -13.90
CA PRO A 132 -2.45 -6.37 -14.42
C PRO A 132 -3.13 -5.02 -14.15
N VAL A 133 -4.46 -5.00 -14.04
CA VAL A 133 -5.22 -3.76 -13.82
C VAL A 133 -5.00 -3.28 -12.39
N THR A 134 -5.22 -4.13 -11.40
CA THR A 134 -5.03 -3.75 -9.99
C THR A 134 -3.55 -3.44 -9.71
N PHE A 135 -2.62 -4.14 -10.37
CA PHE A 135 -1.20 -3.85 -10.28
C PHE A 135 -0.83 -2.45 -10.80
N ALA A 136 -1.38 -2.03 -11.95
CA ALA A 136 -1.15 -0.69 -12.48
C ALA A 136 -1.70 0.40 -11.54
N GLU A 137 -2.85 0.16 -10.90
CA GLU A 137 -3.40 1.06 -9.90
C GLU A 137 -2.54 1.16 -8.64
N VAL A 138 -1.91 0.05 -8.23
CA VAL A 138 -0.96 0.04 -7.10
C VAL A 138 0.27 0.89 -7.40
N GLU A 139 0.83 0.78 -8.61
CA GLU A 139 1.98 1.60 -9.04
C GLU A 139 1.64 3.11 -9.06
N ASP A 140 0.47 3.48 -9.60
CA ASP A 140 -0.01 4.88 -9.58
C ASP A 140 -0.24 5.41 -8.15
N LEU A 141 -0.81 4.59 -7.27
CA LEU A 141 -0.98 4.95 -5.86
C LEU A 141 0.37 5.11 -5.15
N TYR A 142 1.35 4.26 -5.46
CA TYR A 142 2.69 4.33 -4.91
C TYR A 142 3.38 5.65 -5.29
N GLU A 143 3.34 6.05 -6.57
CA GLU A 143 3.89 7.33 -7.03
C GLU A 143 3.21 8.52 -6.32
N LYS A 144 1.89 8.47 -6.14
CA LYS A 144 1.14 9.50 -5.40
C LYS A 144 1.52 9.53 -3.92
N ALA A 145 1.76 8.38 -3.31
CA ALA A 145 2.15 8.27 -1.92
C ALA A 145 3.56 8.85 -1.72
N GLN A 146 4.50 8.52 -2.61
CA GLN A 146 5.85 9.07 -2.59
C GLN A 146 5.83 10.60 -2.74
N LYS A 147 5.04 11.11 -3.68
CA LYS A 147 4.86 12.55 -3.84
C LYS A 147 4.30 13.21 -2.57
N ALA A 148 3.36 12.55 -1.89
CA ALA A 148 2.82 13.07 -0.63
C ALA A 148 3.86 13.07 0.50
N VAL A 149 4.84 12.16 0.48
CA VAL A 149 6.00 12.21 1.38
C VAL A 149 6.88 13.40 1.05
N ASP A 150 7.21 13.60 -0.23
CA ASP A 150 8.04 14.73 -0.70
C ASP A 150 7.39 16.09 -0.38
N ASP A 151 6.06 16.17 -0.48
CA ASP A 151 5.26 17.35 -0.17
C ASP A 151 5.01 17.53 1.35
N CYS A 152 5.62 16.70 2.22
CA CYS A 152 5.43 16.76 3.68
C CYS A 152 3.97 16.60 4.13
N GLU A 153 3.19 15.76 3.43
CA GLU A 153 1.78 15.46 3.68
C GLU A 153 1.60 14.06 4.30
N PRO A 154 2.08 13.78 5.53
CA PRO A 154 2.11 12.43 6.09
C PRO A 154 0.72 11.79 6.24
N GLY A 155 -0.33 12.59 6.49
CA GLY A 155 -1.70 12.08 6.57
C GLY A 155 -2.20 11.52 5.24
N LYS A 156 -1.87 12.18 4.12
CA LYS A 156 -2.24 11.73 2.78
C LYS A 156 -1.37 10.56 2.33
N ALA A 157 -0.07 10.59 2.62
CA ALA A 157 0.85 9.48 2.35
C ALA A 157 0.39 8.20 3.08
N ASN A 158 0.02 8.28 4.36
CA ASN A 158 -0.51 7.14 5.12
C ASN A 158 -1.81 6.58 4.53
N MET A 159 -2.73 7.46 4.13
CA MET A 159 -3.99 7.05 3.51
C MET A 159 -3.74 6.31 2.20
N LEU A 160 -2.83 6.81 1.35
CA LEU A 160 -2.46 6.16 0.10
C LEU A 160 -1.76 4.83 0.35
N ARG A 161 -0.86 4.76 1.35
CA ARG A 161 -0.23 3.49 1.75
C ARG A 161 -1.27 2.43 2.13
N ALA A 162 -2.25 2.78 2.97
CA ALA A 162 -3.32 1.86 3.35
C ALA A 162 -4.15 1.38 2.14
N GLN A 163 -4.35 2.23 1.13
CA GLN A 163 -5.00 1.82 -0.13
C GLN A 163 -4.13 0.85 -0.93
N ILE A 164 -2.82 1.06 -0.95
CA ILE A 164 -1.88 0.15 -1.61
C ILE A 164 -1.90 -1.22 -0.92
N GLU A 165 -1.75 -1.26 0.40
CA GLU A 165 -1.79 -2.49 1.20
C GLU A 165 -3.07 -3.32 0.91
N GLY A 166 -4.24 -2.67 0.95
CA GLY A 166 -5.50 -3.37 0.67
C GLY A 166 -5.63 -3.90 -0.76
N LYS A 167 -5.08 -3.19 -1.76
CA LYS A 167 -5.04 -3.68 -3.14
C LYS A 167 -4.00 -4.78 -3.32
N LEU A 168 -2.87 -4.68 -2.64
CA LEU A 168 -1.81 -5.66 -2.67
C LEU A 168 -2.30 -7.02 -2.13
N ASP A 169 -3.07 -7.01 -1.05
CA ASP A 169 -3.70 -8.22 -0.51
C ASP A 169 -4.65 -8.88 -1.53
N LYS A 170 -5.44 -8.07 -2.24
CA LYS A 170 -6.31 -8.57 -3.30
C LYS A 170 -5.54 -9.18 -4.48
N ILE A 171 -4.42 -8.57 -4.87
CA ILE A 171 -3.53 -9.14 -5.89
C ILE A 171 -2.97 -10.48 -5.41
N LYS A 172 -2.49 -10.55 -4.16
CA LYS A 172 -1.96 -11.80 -3.57
C LYS A 172 -3.03 -12.90 -3.56
N GLU A 173 -4.27 -12.57 -3.22
CA GLU A 173 -5.41 -13.49 -3.29
C GLU A 173 -5.65 -14.00 -4.73
N ASN A 174 -5.72 -13.08 -5.70
CA ASN A 174 -5.93 -13.41 -7.11
C ASN A 174 -4.82 -14.32 -7.67
N ILE A 175 -3.57 -14.05 -7.32
CA ILE A 175 -2.42 -14.88 -7.67
C ILE A 175 -2.58 -16.29 -7.07
N ALA A 176 -2.96 -16.39 -5.79
CA ALA A 176 -3.13 -17.68 -5.13
C ALA A 176 -4.25 -18.50 -5.78
N ILE A 177 -5.38 -17.88 -6.11
CA ILE A 177 -6.50 -18.52 -6.83
C ILE A 177 -6.03 -19.02 -8.20
N ALA A 178 -5.37 -18.17 -8.99
CA ALA A 178 -4.93 -18.53 -10.32
C ALA A 178 -3.89 -19.67 -10.31
N LYS A 179 -2.93 -19.64 -9.38
CA LYS A 179 -1.95 -20.72 -9.20
C LYS A 179 -2.61 -22.03 -8.75
N ALA A 180 -3.62 -21.97 -7.89
CA ALA A 180 -4.39 -23.14 -7.48
C ALA A 180 -5.17 -23.76 -8.66
N GLU A 181 -5.77 -22.94 -9.52
CA GLU A 181 -6.44 -23.40 -10.73
C GLU A 181 -5.49 -24.04 -11.73
N GLU A 182 -4.31 -23.43 -11.96
CA GLU A 182 -3.26 -24.01 -12.79
C GLU A 182 -2.76 -25.34 -12.23
N MET A 183 -2.54 -25.43 -10.91
CA MET A 183 -2.15 -26.69 -10.25
C MET A 183 -3.23 -27.76 -10.39
N LYS A 184 -4.50 -27.40 -10.21
CA LYS A 184 -5.65 -28.31 -10.39
C LYS A 184 -5.74 -28.81 -11.82
N LYS A 185 -5.53 -27.94 -12.81
CA LYS A 185 -5.48 -28.30 -14.23
C LYS A 185 -4.31 -29.23 -14.52
N ALA A 186 -3.12 -28.93 -13.99
CA ALA A 186 -1.94 -29.77 -14.14
C ALA A 186 -2.13 -31.15 -13.50
N MET A 187 -2.73 -31.23 -12.31
CA MET A 187 -3.07 -32.50 -11.66
C MET A 187 -4.07 -33.30 -12.49
N LYS A 188 -5.14 -32.67 -12.98
CA LYS A 188 -6.12 -33.33 -13.85
C LYS A 188 -5.48 -33.83 -15.15
N GLN A 189 -4.60 -33.04 -15.76
CA GLN A 189 -3.89 -33.44 -16.96
C GLN A 189 -2.92 -34.60 -16.69
N LYS A 190 -2.22 -34.57 -15.55
CA LYS A 190 -1.36 -35.67 -15.10
C LYS A 190 -2.16 -36.94 -14.82
N GLU A 191 -3.34 -36.82 -14.22
CA GLU A 191 -4.25 -37.94 -13.98
C GLU A 191 -4.76 -38.51 -15.31
N MET A 192 -5.17 -37.65 -16.25
CA MET A 192 -5.58 -38.08 -17.59
C MET A 192 -4.45 -38.74 -18.36
N ALA A 193 -3.21 -38.31 -18.20
CA ALA A 193 -2.04 -38.94 -18.82
C ALA A 193 -1.78 -40.37 -18.29
N LYS A 194 -2.28 -40.69 -17.08
CA LYS A 194 -2.25 -42.05 -16.51
C LYS A 194 -3.38 -42.95 -17.04
N ILE A 195 -4.26 -42.45 -17.90
CA ILE A 195 -5.36 -43.21 -18.49
C ILE A 195 -5.02 -43.54 -19.95
N GLU A 196 -4.95 -44.83 -20.27
CA GLU A 196 -4.98 -45.32 -21.64
C GLU A 196 -6.42 -45.53 -22.10
N LYS A 197 -6.71 -45.27 -23.38
CA LYS A 197 -7.97 -45.68 -23.99
C LYS A 197 -7.76 -47.01 -24.71
N TYR A 198 -8.55 -48.01 -24.37
CA TYR A 198 -8.55 -49.31 -25.03
C TYR A 198 -9.87 -49.54 -25.74
N THR A 199 -9.83 -49.89 -27.03
CA THR A 199 -11.03 -50.22 -27.81
C THR A 199 -11.24 -51.73 -27.74
N VAL A 200 -12.39 -52.14 -27.19
CA VAL A 200 -12.78 -53.54 -27.08
C VAL A 200 -12.91 -54.15 -28.48
N VAL A 201 -12.27 -55.29 -28.71
CA VAL A 201 -12.37 -56.03 -29.97
C VAL A 201 -13.20 -57.30 -29.80
N LYS A 202 -13.62 -57.90 -30.91
CA LYS A 202 -14.41 -59.14 -30.89
C LYS A 202 -13.63 -60.26 -30.18
N GLY A 203 -14.23 -60.84 -29.15
CA GLY A 203 -13.64 -61.94 -28.36
C GLY A 203 -12.97 -61.49 -27.05
N ASP A 204 -12.94 -60.19 -26.78
CA ASP A 204 -12.50 -59.63 -25.50
C ASP A 204 -13.50 -59.89 -24.37
N CYS A 205 -12.98 -60.09 -23.18
CA CYS A 205 -13.71 -59.98 -21.92
C CYS A 205 -12.83 -59.20 -20.92
N LEU A 206 -13.42 -58.64 -19.86
CA LEU A 206 -12.66 -57.81 -18.91
C LEU A 206 -11.44 -58.54 -18.32
N TRP A 207 -11.53 -59.86 -18.15
CA TRP A 207 -10.43 -60.73 -17.70
C TRP A 207 -9.23 -60.70 -18.66
N LYS A 208 -9.46 -60.93 -19.95
CA LYS A 208 -8.40 -60.90 -20.98
C LYS A 208 -7.80 -59.51 -21.16
N ILE A 209 -8.63 -58.47 -21.12
CA ILE A 209 -8.15 -57.08 -21.19
C ILE A 209 -7.27 -56.78 -19.97
N SER A 210 -7.65 -57.24 -18.78
CA SER A 210 -6.85 -57.09 -17.56
C SER A 210 -5.53 -57.83 -17.61
N GLU A 211 -5.53 -59.06 -18.12
CA GLU A 211 -4.30 -59.82 -18.36
C GLU A 211 -3.35 -59.07 -19.31
N LEU A 212 -3.89 -58.54 -20.41
CA LEU A 212 -3.10 -57.77 -21.39
C LEU A 212 -2.55 -56.46 -20.81
N LYS A 213 -3.36 -55.73 -20.03
CA LYS A 213 -3.01 -54.37 -19.58
C LYS A 213 -2.31 -54.29 -18.24
N TYR A 214 -2.62 -55.21 -17.33
CA TYR A 214 -2.08 -55.23 -15.97
C TYR A 214 -1.20 -56.44 -15.68
N MET A 215 -1.01 -57.34 -16.67
CA MET A 215 -0.30 -58.62 -16.49
C MET A 215 -0.88 -59.48 -15.37
N ASN A 216 -2.14 -59.20 -14.97
CA ASN A 216 -2.85 -59.91 -13.93
C ASN A 216 -4.34 -59.92 -14.27
N PRO A 217 -4.92 -61.08 -14.61
CA PRO A 217 -6.32 -61.16 -14.97
C PRO A 217 -7.27 -60.83 -13.81
N PHE A 218 -6.88 -61.08 -12.56
CA PHE A 218 -7.71 -60.77 -11.37
C PHE A 218 -7.89 -59.26 -11.13
N MET A 219 -7.20 -58.41 -11.89
CA MET A 219 -7.32 -56.96 -11.82
C MET A 219 -8.45 -56.40 -12.71
N TRP A 220 -9.24 -57.26 -13.37
CA TRP A 220 -10.37 -56.84 -14.21
C TRP A 220 -11.38 -55.91 -13.51
N PRO A 221 -11.62 -56.00 -12.17
CA PRO A 221 -12.52 -55.06 -11.50
C PRO A 221 -12.05 -53.61 -11.59
N LEU A 222 -10.75 -53.35 -11.76
CA LEU A 222 -10.25 -51.98 -11.96
C LEU A 222 -10.77 -51.37 -13.26
N ILE A 223 -10.88 -52.18 -14.33
CA ILE A 223 -11.44 -51.74 -15.61
C ILE A 223 -12.92 -51.43 -15.44
N TYR A 224 -13.65 -52.35 -14.79
CA TYR A 224 -15.07 -52.17 -14.49
C TYR A 224 -15.32 -50.90 -13.64
N TRP A 225 -14.59 -50.74 -12.54
CA TRP A 225 -14.76 -49.61 -11.61
C TRP A 225 -14.45 -48.25 -12.25
N THR A 226 -13.47 -48.20 -13.14
CA THR A 226 -13.08 -46.97 -13.86
C THR A 226 -14.13 -46.57 -14.91
N ASN A 227 -14.93 -47.52 -15.39
CA ASN A 227 -15.88 -47.34 -16.50
C ASN A 227 -17.32 -47.73 -16.13
N LYS A 228 -17.72 -47.65 -14.84
CA LYS A 228 -19.08 -48.03 -14.38
C LYS A 228 -20.19 -47.22 -15.05
N ASP A 229 -19.87 -46.01 -15.49
CA ASP A 229 -20.78 -45.18 -16.28
C ASP A 229 -21.14 -45.86 -17.62
N MET A 230 -20.18 -46.54 -18.24
CA MET A 230 -20.30 -47.20 -19.55
C MET A 230 -20.62 -48.71 -19.47
N ILE A 231 -20.14 -49.40 -18.44
CA ILE A 231 -20.29 -50.85 -18.25
C ILE A 231 -21.41 -51.07 -17.23
N LYS A 232 -22.60 -51.45 -17.71
CA LYS A 232 -23.75 -51.75 -16.84
C LYS A 232 -23.63 -53.12 -16.19
N ASP A 233 -23.10 -54.08 -16.94
CA ASP A 233 -22.82 -55.42 -16.48
C ASP A 233 -21.36 -55.75 -16.81
N PRO A 234 -20.50 -56.07 -15.81
CA PRO A 234 -19.10 -56.43 -16.05
C PRO A 234 -18.92 -57.65 -16.96
N ASP A 235 -19.93 -58.51 -17.05
CA ASP A 235 -19.90 -59.74 -17.82
C ASP A 235 -20.36 -59.51 -19.28
N LEU A 236 -20.91 -58.33 -19.59
CA LEU A 236 -21.45 -57.98 -20.91
C LEU A 236 -20.79 -56.71 -21.48
N ILE A 237 -19.70 -56.92 -22.23
CA ILE A 237 -19.01 -55.88 -22.99
C ILE A 237 -19.10 -56.16 -24.50
N TYR A 238 -19.08 -55.09 -25.31
CA TYR A 238 -19.31 -55.17 -26.75
C TYR A 238 -18.12 -54.62 -27.55
N PRO A 239 -17.82 -55.20 -28.73
CA PRO A 239 -16.81 -54.66 -29.63
C PRO A 239 -17.10 -53.20 -30.02
N GLY A 240 -16.06 -52.38 -30.08
CA GLY A 240 -16.13 -50.95 -30.37
C GLY A 240 -16.33 -50.06 -29.13
N GLN A 241 -16.61 -50.62 -27.95
CA GLN A 241 -16.59 -49.85 -26.70
C GLN A 241 -15.17 -49.38 -26.39
N VAL A 242 -15.03 -48.14 -25.91
CA VAL A 242 -13.73 -47.56 -25.55
C VAL A 242 -13.65 -47.42 -24.03
N PHE A 243 -12.78 -48.20 -23.39
CA PHE A 243 -12.57 -48.19 -21.95
C PHE A 243 -11.34 -47.39 -21.53
N LYS A 244 -11.47 -46.69 -20.41
CA LYS A 244 -10.39 -46.02 -19.68
C LYS A 244 -9.64 -47.06 -18.84
N ILE A 245 -8.35 -47.22 -19.10
CA ILE A 245 -7.46 -48.15 -18.41
C ILE A 245 -6.43 -47.32 -17.62
N ARG A 246 -6.41 -47.42 -16.30
CA ARG A 246 -5.50 -46.65 -15.44
C ARG A 246 -4.15 -47.36 -15.32
N LYS A 247 -3.04 -46.72 -15.68
CA LYS A 247 -1.69 -47.34 -15.71
C LYS A 247 -1.00 -47.43 -14.36
N ASP A 248 -1.22 -46.46 -13.49
CA ASP A 248 -0.50 -46.31 -12.22
C ASP A 248 -1.46 -46.56 -11.05
N ILE A 249 -1.67 -47.85 -10.75
CA ILE A 249 -2.57 -48.32 -9.71
C ILE A 249 -1.79 -48.50 -8.40
N ALA A 250 -2.28 -47.94 -7.29
CA ALA A 250 -1.72 -48.16 -5.97
C ALA A 250 -1.89 -49.63 -5.51
N ASN A 251 -0.90 -50.19 -4.80
CA ASN A 251 -0.90 -51.61 -4.43
C ASN A 251 -2.15 -52.04 -3.65
N ASN A 252 -2.63 -51.20 -2.73
CA ASN A 252 -3.86 -51.46 -1.99
C ASN A 252 -5.12 -51.56 -2.90
N GLU A 253 -5.19 -50.78 -3.99
CA GLU A 253 -6.26 -50.88 -4.98
C GLU A 253 -6.14 -52.16 -5.80
N LYS A 254 -4.92 -52.57 -6.15
CA LYS A 254 -4.66 -53.87 -6.80
C LYS A 254 -5.16 -55.00 -5.92
N ASP A 255 -4.80 -54.99 -4.64
CA ASP A 255 -5.19 -56.02 -3.68
C ASP A 255 -6.71 -56.08 -3.49
N LYS A 256 -7.37 -54.92 -3.40
CA LYS A 256 -8.84 -54.83 -3.36
C LYS A 256 -9.48 -55.41 -4.62
N ALA A 257 -8.95 -55.08 -5.80
CA ALA A 257 -9.46 -55.61 -7.06
C ALA A 257 -9.29 -57.13 -7.14
N ILE A 258 -8.12 -57.64 -6.78
CA ILE A 258 -7.84 -59.08 -6.76
C ILE A 258 -8.75 -59.79 -5.77
N ASN A 259 -8.93 -59.23 -4.56
CA ASN A 259 -9.81 -59.79 -3.55
C ASN A 259 -11.27 -59.80 -4.00
N PHE A 260 -11.74 -58.71 -4.63
CA PHE A 260 -13.08 -58.65 -5.21
C PHE A 260 -13.27 -59.71 -6.30
N ALA A 261 -12.32 -59.81 -7.25
CA ALA A 261 -12.39 -60.79 -8.33
C ALA A 261 -12.47 -62.24 -7.82
N LYS A 262 -11.78 -62.54 -6.72
CA LYS A 262 -11.77 -63.88 -6.09
C LYS A 262 -13.05 -64.18 -5.31
N ASN A 263 -13.68 -63.17 -4.72
CA ASN A 263 -14.76 -63.36 -3.74
C ASN A 263 -16.15 -62.86 -4.21
N ARG A 264 -16.31 -62.39 -5.46
CA ARG A 264 -17.58 -61.78 -5.93
C ARG A 264 -18.79 -62.72 -6.02
N GLY A 265 -18.64 -64.01 -5.68
CA GLY A 265 -19.67 -65.03 -5.84
C GLY A 265 -19.77 -65.58 -7.28
N PRO A 266 -20.66 -66.55 -7.52
CA PRO A 266 -20.87 -67.15 -8.84
C PRO A 266 -21.31 -66.10 -9.87
N TRP A 267 -20.94 -66.34 -11.13
CA TRP A 267 -21.33 -65.51 -12.28
C TRP A 267 -22.86 -65.44 -12.37
N SER A 268 -23.43 -64.23 -12.42
CA SER A 268 -24.86 -64.10 -12.68
C SER A 268 -25.08 -64.38 -14.16
N LEU A 269 -25.57 -65.57 -14.49
CA LEU A 269 -25.98 -65.95 -15.85
C LEU A 269 -27.37 -65.39 -16.23
N PHE A 270 -27.95 -64.53 -15.39
CA PHE A 270 -29.30 -64.02 -15.58
C PHE A 270 -29.36 -62.51 -15.35
N ASP A 271 -29.74 -61.81 -16.42
CA ASP A 271 -30.19 -60.45 -16.46
C ASP A 271 -31.36 -60.32 -15.47
N GLY A 272 -31.17 -59.58 -14.38
CA GLY A 272 -32.24 -59.15 -13.50
C GLY A 272 -33.13 -58.09 -14.17
N LYS A 273 -33.76 -58.45 -15.29
CA LYS A 273 -34.98 -57.80 -15.76
C LYS A 273 -36.18 -58.29 -14.95
#